data_AF-A0A1F7YMM2-F1
#
_entry.id   AF-A0A1F7YMM2-F1
#
_cell.length_a   1.000
_cell.length_b   1.000
_cell.length_c   1.000
_cell.angle_alpha   90.00
_cell.angle_beta   90.00
_cell.angle_gamma   90.00
#
_symmetry.space_group_name_H-M   'P 1'
#
loop_
_entity.id
_entity.type
_entity.pdbx_description
1 polymer ?
#
loop_
_entity_poly.entity_id
_entity_poly.type
_entity_poly.pdbx_seq_one_letter_code
_entity_poly.pdbx_strand_id
1 'polypeptide(L)'
;MAFGEELQKEAGGVARREFLQQKQGFQSQLRELVINNPNAGTIAGLNNLAHTLQYELYQTSGITRGDFGRGISGAGTEFLARVPATMLDRGSISLSYERGNLAAWFRGKGLDVEVVGKDREVHWSGGSGKPESNYYFKSEELSPGALVAISEHLAVSINRKAAEYKDNPDDVRVMSIAAAIAGVLGEEIRSIAETGRPLDGETAKALLDKPLTDIGLQITERK
;
A
#
# COMPACT_ATOMS: atom_id res chain seq x y z
N MET A 1 19.19 -19.84 -29.77
CA MET A 1 18.74 -18.87 -28.74
C MET A 1 17.30 -19.09 -28.26
N ALA A 2 16.52 -20.06 -28.77
CA ALA A 2 15.11 -20.24 -28.40
C ALA A 2 14.84 -20.99 -27.06
N PHE A 3 15.78 -21.83 -26.59
CA PHE A 3 15.53 -22.72 -25.44
C PHE A 3 15.50 -22.00 -24.08
N GLY A 4 16.19 -20.86 -23.94
CA GLY A 4 16.22 -20.09 -22.69
C GLY A 4 14.96 -19.24 -22.47
N GLU A 5 14.32 -18.79 -23.54
CA GLU A 5 13.09 -17.98 -23.46
C GLU A 5 11.86 -18.84 -23.12
N GLU A 6 11.80 -20.08 -23.59
CA GLU A 6 10.73 -21.02 -23.22
C GLU A 6 10.82 -21.42 -21.75
N LEU A 7 12.01 -21.74 -21.24
CA LEU A 7 12.22 -22.05 -19.82
C LEU A 7 11.91 -20.85 -18.90
N GLN A 8 12.24 -19.62 -19.32
CA GLN A 8 11.87 -18.41 -18.58
C GLN A 8 10.35 -18.15 -18.60
N LYS A 9 9.67 -18.41 -19.73
CA LYS A 9 8.21 -18.31 -19.82
C LYS A 9 7.50 -19.35 -18.97
N GLU A 10 7.99 -20.60 -18.95
CA GLU A 10 7.45 -21.66 -18.11
C GLU A 10 7.69 -21.39 -16.62
N ALA A 11 8.90 -20.97 -16.24
CA ALA A 11 9.22 -20.58 -14.86
C ALA A 11 8.38 -19.37 -14.40
N GLY A 12 8.20 -18.36 -15.27
CA GLY A 12 7.29 -17.23 -15.00
C GLY A 12 5.83 -17.66 -14.87
N GLY A 13 5.40 -18.66 -15.64
CA GLY A 13 4.06 -19.24 -15.55
C GLY A 13 3.82 -20.07 -14.29
N VAL A 14 4.86 -20.70 -13.72
CA VAL A 14 4.79 -21.39 -12.43
C VAL A 14 4.74 -20.39 -11.28
N ALA A 15 5.67 -19.42 -11.24
CA ALA A 15 5.73 -18.39 -10.20
C ALA A 15 4.41 -17.58 -10.12
N ARG A 16 3.83 -17.23 -11.27
CA ARG A 16 2.53 -16.54 -11.33
C ARG A 16 1.39 -17.39 -10.79
N ARG A 17 1.36 -18.70 -11.07
CA ARG A 17 0.31 -19.60 -10.56
C ARG A 17 0.41 -19.75 -9.04
N GLU A 18 1.61 -19.93 -8.51
CA GLU A 18 1.86 -20.00 -7.07
C GLU A 18 1.42 -18.71 -6.37
N PHE A 19 1.80 -17.54 -6.93
CA PHE A 19 1.37 -16.24 -6.44
C PHE A 19 -0.17 -16.11 -6.39
N LEU A 20 -0.87 -16.48 -7.46
CA LEU A 20 -2.33 -16.41 -7.53
C LEU A 20 -3.01 -17.35 -6.52
N GLN A 21 -2.45 -18.55 -6.31
CA GLN A 21 -2.95 -19.49 -5.31
C GLN A 21 -2.77 -18.96 -3.88
N GLN A 22 -1.59 -18.40 -3.56
CA GLN A 22 -1.33 -17.74 -2.28
C GLN A 22 -2.34 -16.61 -2.02
N LYS A 23 -2.54 -15.74 -3.01
CA LYS A 23 -3.49 -14.63 -2.95
C LYS A 23 -4.91 -15.13 -2.69
N GLN A 24 -5.38 -16.13 -3.45
CA GLN A 24 -6.73 -16.66 -3.31
C GLN A 24 -6.96 -17.35 -1.95
N GLY A 25 -5.97 -18.11 -1.47
CA GLY A 25 -6.01 -18.73 -0.14
C GLY A 25 -6.13 -17.68 0.96
N PHE A 26 -5.31 -16.63 0.90
CA PHE A 26 -5.32 -15.57 1.89
C PHE A 26 -6.59 -14.70 1.85
N GLN A 27 -7.18 -14.48 0.66
CA GLN A 27 -8.47 -13.80 0.55
C GLN A 27 -9.58 -14.51 1.33
N SER A 28 -9.55 -15.85 1.43
CA SER A 28 -10.50 -16.58 2.28
C SER A 28 -10.26 -16.31 3.76
N GLN A 29 -8.99 -16.29 4.21
CA GLN A 29 -8.64 -15.95 5.59
C GLN A 29 -9.04 -14.51 5.96
N LEU A 30 -8.83 -13.55 5.05
CA LEU A 30 -9.29 -12.17 5.26
C LEU A 30 -10.81 -12.08 5.38
N ARG A 31 -11.56 -12.82 4.57
CA ARG A 31 -13.03 -12.89 4.69
C ARG A 31 -13.44 -13.45 6.05
N GLU A 32 -12.81 -14.53 6.49
CA GLU A 32 -13.08 -15.11 7.80
C GLU A 32 -12.73 -14.17 8.95
N LEU A 33 -11.61 -13.44 8.86
CA LEU A 33 -11.25 -12.40 9.83
C LEU A 33 -12.36 -11.35 9.93
N VAL A 34 -12.86 -10.84 8.81
CA VAL A 34 -13.91 -9.83 8.76
C VAL A 34 -15.24 -10.34 9.32
N ILE A 35 -15.59 -11.60 9.05
CA ILE A 35 -16.82 -12.23 9.56
C ILE A 35 -16.73 -12.45 11.08
N ASN A 36 -15.58 -12.93 11.55
CA ASN A 36 -15.40 -13.35 12.94
C ASN A 36 -14.99 -12.20 13.88
N ASN A 37 -14.48 -11.10 13.33
CA ASN A 37 -14.05 -9.94 14.10
C ASN A 37 -14.77 -8.67 13.62
N PRO A 38 -15.80 -8.21 14.38
CA PRO A 38 -16.56 -7.00 14.04
C PRO A 38 -15.71 -5.74 13.87
N ASN A 39 -14.54 -5.67 14.52
CA ASN A 39 -13.67 -4.50 14.43
C ASN A 39 -12.89 -4.41 13.11
N ALA A 40 -12.70 -5.53 12.41
CA ALA A 40 -11.88 -5.57 11.19
C ALA A 40 -12.44 -4.66 10.07
N GLY A 41 -13.75 -4.38 10.08
CA GLY A 41 -14.40 -3.43 9.17
C GLY A 41 -14.46 -1.98 9.65
N THR A 42 -13.97 -1.68 10.85
CA THR A 42 -13.95 -0.32 11.43
C THR A 42 -12.68 0.43 11.04
N ILE A 43 -12.63 1.76 11.24
CA ILE A 43 -11.40 2.55 11.02
C ILE A 43 -10.24 2.00 11.86
N ALA A 44 -10.48 1.59 13.11
CA ALA A 44 -9.45 1.01 13.97
C ALA A 44 -8.90 -0.32 13.41
N GLY A 45 -9.77 -1.19 12.88
CA GLY A 45 -9.34 -2.45 12.25
C GLY A 45 -8.61 -2.23 10.92
N LEU A 46 -9.04 -1.26 10.11
CA LEU A 46 -8.33 -0.88 8.88
C LEU A 46 -6.97 -0.26 9.17
N ASN A 47 -6.87 0.58 10.21
CA ASN A 47 -5.60 1.11 10.72
C ASN A 47 -4.67 -0.06 11.14
N ASN A 48 -5.22 -1.02 11.88
CA ASN A 48 -4.48 -2.20 12.32
C ASN A 48 -3.93 -3.03 11.13
N LEU A 49 -4.75 -3.27 10.11
CA LEU A 49 -4.31 -3.93 8.86
C LEU A 49 -3.22 -3.13 8.11
N ALA A 50 -3.35 -1.80 8.04
CA ALA A 50 -2.36 -0.94 7.41
C ALA A 50 -1.01 -0.99 8.15
N HIS A 51 -1.02 -0.99 9.48
CA HIS A 51 0.19 -1.17 10.28
C HIS A 51 0.77 -2.58 10.21
N THR A 52 -0.04 -3.64 10.11
CA THR A 52 0.45 -5.00 9.79
C THR A 52 1.23 -4.96 8.49
N LEU A 53 0.65 -4.39 7.43
CA LEU A 53 1.31 -4.33 6.12
C LEU A 53 2.61 -3.51 6.16
N GLN A 54 2.59 -2.36 6.83
CA GLN A 54 3.79 -1.55 7.06
C GLN A 54 4.87 -2.33 7.82
N TYR A 55 4.50 -3.05 8.88
CA TYR A 55 5.42 -3.84 9.69
C TYR A 55 6.07 -4.95 8.87
N GLU A 56 5.27 -5.73 8.14
CA GLU A 56 5.77 -6.83 7.29
C GLU A 56 6.70 -6.33 6.19
N LEU A 57 6.39 -5.17 5.58
CA LEU A 57 7.25 -4.53 4.59
C LEU A 57 8.47 -3.83 5.19
N TYR A 58 8.53 -3.63 6.51
CA TYR A 58 9.66 -2.98 7.22
C TYR A 58 10.56 -3.95 7.98
N GLN A 59 10.09 -5.16 8.32
CA GLN A 59 10.90 -6.24 8.92
C GLN A 59 11.97 -6.81 7.97
N THR A 60 12.37 -6.00 7.01
CA THR A 60 13.19 -6.34 5.88
C THR A 60 14.69 -6.38 6.19
N SER A 61 15.08 -5.95 7.38
CA SER A 61 16.32 -6.38 8.01
C SER A 61 16.38 -7.92 8.21
N GLY A 62 15.28 -8.64 8.02
CA GLY A 62 15.18 -10.10 7.95
C GLY A 62 14.70 -10.67 6.60
N ILE A 63 14.73 -9.95 5.46
CA ILE A 63 14.32 -10.56 4.17
C ILE A 63 15.36 -11.54 3.63
N THR A 64 15.43 -12.72 4.22
CA THR A 64 15.99 -13.92 3.61
C THR A 64 14.99 -14.59 2.65
N ARG A 65 14.35 -13.81 1.78
CA ARG A 65 13.58 -14.31 0.62
C ARG A 65 14.09 -13.68 -0.69
N GLY A 66 15.38 -13.90 -0.98
CA GLY A 66 15.95 -13.72 -2.32
C GLY A 66 15.67 -12.36 -3.01
N ASP A 67 15.25 -12.41 -4.27
CA ASP A 67 15.05 -11.24 -5.13
C ASP A 67 13.85 -10.37 -4.76
N PHE A 68 12.77 -10.96 -4.23
CA PHE A 68 11.57 -10.23 -3.84
C PHE A 68 11.89 -9.16 -2.78
N GLY A 69 12.69 -9.55 -1.77
CA GLY A 69 13.07 -8.63 -0.72
C GLY A 69 13.92 -7.45 -1.18
N ARG A 70 14.89 -7.73 -2.06
CA ARG A 70 15.68 -6.68 -2.70
C ARG A 70 14.79 -5.76 -3.55
N GLY A 71 13.78 -6.30 -4.21
CA GLY A 71 12.79 -5.53 -4.95
C GLY A 71 12.01 -4.56 -4.05
N ILE A 72 11.49 -5.02 -2.91
CA ILE A 72 10.77 -4.18 -1.93
C ILE A 72 11.65 -3.02 -1.44
N SER A 73 12.84 -3.34 -0.93
CA SER A 73 13.75 -2.32 -0.37
C SER A 73 14.31 -1.39 -1.43
N GLY A 74 14.69 -1.92 -2.60
CA GLY A 74 15.22 -1.12 -3.71
C GLY A 74 14.20 -0.15 -4.30
N ALA A 75 12.91 -0.49 -4.20
CA ALA A 75 11.81 0.35 -4.66
C ALA A 75 11.33 1.37 -3.61
N GLY A 76 11.70 1.20 -2.33
CA GLY A 76 11.20 2.02 -1.23
C GLY A 76 9.74 1.74 -0.88
N THR A 77 9.24 0.53 -1.15
CA THR A 77 7.83 0.14 -0.96
C THR A 77 7.38 0.25 0.50
N GLU A 78 8.32 0.11 1.45
CA GLU A 78 8.08 0.32 2.88
C GLU A 78 7.70 1.77 3.22
N PHE A 79 8.17 2.75 2.46
CA PHE A 79 7.80 4.16 2.64
C PHE A 79 6.40 4.41 2.11
N LEU A 80 6.04 3.82 0.96
CA LEU A 80 4.68 3.89 0.43
C LEU A 80 3.66 3.30 1.42
N ALA A 81 4.00 2.17 2.05
CA ALA A 81 3.13 1.49 3.01
C ALA A 81 2.86 2.28 4.30
N ARG A 82 3.70 3.26 4.64
CA ARG A 82 3.47 4.14 5.79
C ARG A 82 2.29 5.08 5.60
N VAL A 83 2.01 5.49 4.37
CA VAL A 83 1.02 6.53 4.09
C VAL A 83 -0.39 6.11 4.51
N PRO A 84 -0.95 4.96 4.08
CA PRO A 84 -2.29 4.56 4.51
C PRO A 84 -2.38 4.36 6.03
N ALA A 85 -1.33 3.84 6.67
CA ALA A 85 -1.30 3.66 8.13
C ALA A 85 -1.38 5.01 8.86
N THR A 86 -0.51 5.95 8.49
CA THR A 86 -0.45 7.28 9.11
C THR A 86 -1.68 8.14 8.83
N MET A 87 -2.26 8.04 7.62
CA MET A 87 -3.51 8.72 7.26
C MET A 87 -4.71 8.21 8.06
N LEU A 88 -4.75 6.92 8.42
CA LEU A 88 -5.85 6.37 9.22
C LEU A 88 -5.66 6.58 10.73
N ASP A 89 -4.41 6.67 11.19
CA ASP A 89 -4.05 6.76 12.61
C ASP A 89 -4.17 8.18 13.19
N ARG A 90 -3.84 9.22 12.41
CA ARG A 90 -3.65 10.58 12.93
C ARG A 90 -4.84 11.49 12.68
N GLY A 91 -5.32 12.19 13.71
CA GLY A 91 -6.39 13.19 13.57
C GLY A 91 -5.99 14.46 12.80
N SER A 92 -4.68 14.66 12.61
CA SER A 92 -4.12 15.72 11.80
C SER A 92 -2.93 15.20 10.99
N ILE A 93 -2.97 15.42 9.68
CA ILE A 93 -2.01 14.89 8.71
C ILE A 93 -1.21 16.05 8.12
N SER A 94 0.10 16.06 8.37
CA SER A 94 1.03 17.00 7.71
C SER A 94 1.34 16.51 6.29
N LEU A 95 0.99 17.32 5.28
CA LEU A 95 1.30 17.01 3.90
C LEU A 95 2.82 16.93 3.65
N SER A 96 3.62 17.76 4.32
CA SER A 96 5.08 17.65 4.27
C SER A 96 5.62 16.30 4.75
N TYR A 97 4.98 15.69 5.75
CA TYR A 97 5.38 14.38 6.25
C TYR A 97 5.07 13.27 5.23
N GLU A 98 3.85 13.25 4.67
CA GLU A 98 3.49 12.25 3.65
C GLU A 98 4.24 12.46 2.33
N ARG A 99 4.52 13.71 1.97
CA ARG A 99 5.43 14.06 0.87
C ARG A 99 6.79 13.39 1.05
N GLY A 100 7.34 13.34 2.25
CA GLY A 100 8.62 12.68 2.52
C GLY A 100 8.58 11.17 2.23
N ASN A 101 7.51 10.49 2.66
CA ASN A 101 7.29 9.06 2.39
C ASN A 101 7.13 8.79 0.88
N LEU A 102 6.29 9.58 0.22
CA LEU A 102 6.00 9.46 -1.21
C LEU A 102 7.23 9.78 -2.07
N ALA A 103 7.97 10.85 -1.75
CA ALA A 103 9.21 11.21 -2.44
C ALA A 103 10.25 10.09 -2.35
N ALA A 104 10.39 9.44 -1.18
CA ALA A 104 11.32 8.32 -1.02
C ALA A 104 10.99 7.16 -1.98
N TRP A 105 9.72 6.82 -2.13
CA TRP A 105 9.27 5.78 -3.06
C TRP A 105 9.36 6.21 -4.54
N PHE A 106 9.06 7.47 -4.86
CA PHE A 106 9.14 7.99 -6.23
C PHE A 106 10.57 8.14 -6.78
N ARG A 107 11.57 8.35 -5.92
CA ARG A 107 12.98 8.52 -6.35
C ARG A 107 13.53 7.37 -7.16
N GLY A 108 13.13 6.14 -6.85
CA GLY A 108 13.51 4.93 -7.60
C GLY A 108 12.89 4.85 -8.99
N LYS A 109 11.93 5.74 -9.29
CA LYS A 109 11.13 5.77 -10.52
C LYS A 109 11.40 7.03 -11.37
N GLY A 110 12.41 7.83 -11.01
CA GLY A 110 12.74 9.07 -11.70
C GLY A 110 11.79 10.25 -11.39
N LEU A 111 10.94 10.10 -10.38
CA LEU A 111 9.93 11.08 -10.00
C LEU A 111 10.22 11.68 -8.61
N ASP A 112 9.54 12.78 -8.30
CA ASP A 112 9.45 13.37 -6.97
C ASP A 112 8.01 13.88 -6.71
N VAL A 113 7.74 14.36 -5.50
CA VAL A 113 6.46 14.97 -5.14
C VAL A 113 6.66 16.26 -4.36
N GLU A 114 5.94 17.30 -4.76
CA GLU A 114 5.99 18.63 -4.16
C GLU A 114 4.64 19.00 -3.53
N VAL A 115 4.67 19.85 -2.50
CA VAL A 115 3.45 20.46 -1.95
C VAL A 115 3.10 21.67 -2.79
N VAL A 116 1.86 21.70 -3.28
CA VAL A 116 1.33 22.85 -4.02
C VAL A 116 0.82 23.89 -3.03
N GLY A 117 1.46 25.06 -3.00
CA GLY A 117 1.08 26.15 -2.11
C GLY A 117 1.70 26.03 -0.72
N LYS A 118 0.97 26.47 0.31
CA LYS A 118 1.45 26.42 1.70
C LYS A 118 1.21 25.03 2.27
N ASP A 119 2.18 24.53 3.04
CA ASP A 119 1.97 23.33 3.86
C ASP A 119 0.76 23.53 4.76
N ARG A 120 -0.19 22.61 4.66
CA ARG A 120 -1.44 22.64 5.40
C ARG A 120 -1.63 21.30 6.09
N GLU A 121 -2.07 21.34 7.34
CA GLU A 121 -2.57 20.16 8.00
C GLU A 121 -3.95 19.82 7.44
N VAL A 122 -4.10 18.57 6.98
CA VAL A 122 -5.41 18.02 6.65
C VAL A 122 -5.97 17.38 7.90
N HIS A 123 -7.11 17.90 8.38
CA HIS A 123 -7.79 17.37 9.55
C HIS A 123 -8.60 16.14 9.14
N TRP A 124 -8.45 15.05 9.89
CA TRP A 124 -9.14 13.78 9.68
C TRP A 124 -9.94 13.44 10.93
N SER A 125 -11.28 13.48 10.84
CA SER A 125 -12.14 13.33 12.03
C SER A 125 -12.14 11.91 12.61
N GLY A 126 -11.81 10.89 11.81
CA GLY A 126 -11.71 9.51 12.27
C GLY A 126 -10.38 9.13 12.92
N GLY A 127 -9.40 10.03 12.92
CA GLY A 127 -8.04 9.78 13.39
C GLY A 127 -7.89 9.97 14.89
N SER A 128 -8.21 8.95 15.67
CA SER A 128 -7.79 8.76 17.08
C SER A 128 -8.45 7.52 17.69
N GLY A 129 -8.78 6.51 16.86
CA GLY A 129 -9.30 5.25 17.36
C GLY A 129 -8.24 4.59 18.23
N LYS A 130 -8.59 4.13 19.44
CA LYS A 130 -7.66 3.37 20.29
C LYS A 130 -7.04 2.26 19.42
N PRO A 131 -5.72 2.26 19.19
CA PRO A 131 -5.09 1.25 18.37
C PRO A 131 -5.36 -0.11 18.99
N GLU A 132 -5.79 -1.07 18.18
CA GLU A 132 -5.84 -2.46 18.63
C GLU A 132 -4.42 -2.88 18.99
N SER A 133 -4.22 -3.38 20.21
CA SER A 133 -2.88 -3.73 20.70
C SER A 133 -2.26 -4.95 20.00
N ASN A 134 -3.04 -5.64 19.16
CA ASN A 134 -2.64 -6.84 18.44
C ASN A 134 -2.75 -6.62 16.93
N TYR A 135 -1.61 -6.55 16.24
CA TYR A 135 -1.56 -6.60 14.78
C TYR A 135 -2.16 -7.91 14.27
N TYR A 136 -3.00 -7.84 13.25
CA TYR A 136 -3.47 -9.04 12.57
C TYR A 136 -2.27 -9.76 11.94
N PHE A 137 -2.25 -11.09 12.02
CA PHE A 137 -1.24 -11.95 11.38
C PHE A 137 0.22 -11.77 11.83
N LYS A 138 0.49 -11.07 12.96
CA LYS A 138 1.85 -10.76 13.47
C LYS A 138 2.77 -11.96 13.70
N SER A 139 2.23 -13.18 13.75
CA SER A 139 2.97 -14.43 14.00
C SER A 139 3.27 -15.23 12.73
N GLU A 140 2.84 -14.76 11.56
CA GLU A 140 2.95 -15.49 10.29
C GLU A 140 3.78 -14.69 9.29
N GLU A 141 4.72 -15.35 8.61
CA GLU A 141 5.45 -14.72 7.51
C GLU A 141 4.52 -14.60 6.30
N LEU A 142 4.10 -13.38 5.97
CA LEU A 142 3.17 -13.16 4.86
C LEU A 142 3.83 -13.45 3.51
N SER A 143 3.10 -14.18 2.66
CA SER A 143 3.50 -14.40 1.26
C SER A 143 3.27 -13.16 0.40
N PRO A 144 3.95 -13.01 -0.76
CA PRO A 144 3.64 -11.91 -1.69
C PRO A 144 2.16 -11.86 -2.09
N GLY A 145 1.53 -13.03 -2.31
CA GLY A 145 0.09 -13.11 -2.59
C GLY A 145 -0.78 -12.60 -1.43
N ALA A 146 -0.39 -12.88 -0.18
CA ALA A 146 -1.08 -12.37 1.01
C ALA A 146 -0.94 -10.84 1.15
N LEU A 147 0.26 -10.29 0.93
CA LEU A 147 0.50 -8.85 0.99
C LEU A 147 -0.34 -8.10 -0.05
N VAL A 148 -0.46 -8.63 -1.28
CA VAL A 148 -1.35 -8.08 -2.31
C VAL A 148 -2.81 -8.18 -1.89
N ALA A 149 -3.26 -9.32 -1.35
CA ALA A 149 -4.62 -9.50 -0.88
C ALA A 149 -5.01 -8.49 0.23
N ILE A 150 -4.11 -8.24 1.18
CA ILE A 150 -4.30 -7.22 2.23
C ILE A 150 -4.41 -5.83 1.61
N SER A 151 -3.49 -5.49 0.71
CA SER A 151 -3.45 -4.16 0.06
C SER A 151 -4.74 -3.88 -0.72
N GLU A 152 -5.20 -4.84 -1.51
CA GLU A 152 -6.46 -4.74 -2.26
C GLU A 152 -7.68 -4.65 -1.34
N HIS A 153 -7.72 -5.47 -0.28
CA HIS A 153 -8.79 -5.41 0.71
C HIS A 153 -8.83 -4.05 1.39
N LEU A 154 -7.67 -3.53 1.82
CA LEU A 154 -7.54 -2.23 2.47
C LEU A 154 -8.05 -1.12 1.54
N ALA A 155 -7.63 -1.09 0.27
CA ALA A 155 -8.09 -0.11 -0.70
C ALA A 155 -9.63 -0.12 -0.89
N VAL A 156 -10.22 -1.30 -1.05
CA VAL A 156 -11.67 -1.45 -1.21
C VAL A 156 -12.43 -1.05 0.05
N SER A 157 -11.96 -1.49 1.22
CA SER A 157 -12.61 -1.24 2.50
C SER A 157 -12.52 0.22 2.91
N ILE A 158 -11.38 0.89 2.69
CA ILE A 158 -11.25 2.34 2.92
C ILE A 158 -12.20 3.10 2.00
N ASN A 159 -12.27 2.78 0.70
CA ASN A 159 -13.20 3.43 -0.23
C ASN A 159 -14.66 3.26 0.19
N ARG A 160 -15.05 2.05 0.64
CA ARG A 160 -16.39 1.81 1.17
C ARG A 160 -16.65 2.67 2.41
N LYS A 161 -15.66 2.78 3.30
CA LYS A 161 -15.78 3.53 4.54
C LYS A 161 -15.81 5.04 4.30
N ALA A 162 -15.12 5.54 3.26
CA ALA A 162 -15.14 6.95 2.86
C ALA A 162 -16.55 7.44 2.50
N ALA A 163 -17.40 6.57 1.95
CA ALA A 163 -18.79 6.91 1.64
C ALA A 163 -19.63 7.28 2.87
N GLU A 164 -19.25 6.81 4.06
CA GLU A 164 -19.91 7.19 5.32
C GLU A 164 -19.57 8.62 5.76
N TYR A 165 -18.48 9.19 5.26
CA TYR A 165 -18.01 10.55 5.56
C TYR A 165 -18.35 11.56 4.47
N LYS A 166 -19.27 11.23 3.55
CA LYS A 166 -19.61 12.06 2.37
C LYS A 166 -19.93 13.54 2.68
N ASP A 167 -20.41 13.82 3.90
CA ASP A 167 -20.78 15.16 4.35
C ASP A 167 -19.56 15.94 4.91
N ASN A 168 -18.40 15.31 5.01
CA ASN A 168 -17.11 15.92 5.36
C ASN A 168 -16.09 15.73 4.20
N PRO A 169 -15.92 16.74 3.32
CA PRO A 169 -15.07 16.62 2.14
C PRO A 169 -13.58 16.34 2.43
N ASP A 170 -13.03 16.83 3.53
CA ASP A 170 -11.62 16.63 3.86
C ASP A 170 -11.36 15.20 4.32
N ASP A 171 -12.28 14.63 5.10
CA ASP A 171 -12.27 13.22 5.48
C ASP A 171 -12.31 12.30 4.25
N VAL A 172 -13.23 12.58 3.30
CA VAL A 172 -13.34 11.82 2.05
C VAL A 172 -12.04 11.91 1.25
N ARG A 173 -11.41 13.08 1.17
CA ARG A 173 -10.12 13.25 0.47
C ARG A 173 -9.03 12.39 1.09
N VAL A 174 -8.82 12.49 2.40
CA VAL A 174 -7.82 11.70 3.13
C VAL A 174 -8.01 10.21 2.88
N MET A 175 -9.25 9.72 3.05
CA MET A 175 -9.56 8.31 2.86
C MET A 175 -9.38 7.87 1.40
N SER A 176 -9.76 8.72 0.44
CA SER A 176 -9.59 8.42 -1.00
C SER A 176 -8.12 8.23 -1.36
N ILE A 177 -7.22 9.00 -0.74
CA ILE A 177 -5.77 8.88 -0.99
C ILE A 177 -5.17 7.69 -0.26
N ALA A 178 -5.56 7.46 0.99
CA ALA A 178 -5.16 6.26 1.71
C ALA A 178 -5.57 5.00 0.91
N ALA A 179 -6.78 4.99 0.34
CA ALA A 179 -7.25 3.91 -0.52
C ALA A 179 -6.46 3.80 -1.83
N ALA A 180 -6.21 4.93 -2.51
CA ALA A 180 -5.43 4.95 -3.75
C ALA A 180 -4.01 4.41 -3.52
N ILE A 181 -3.34 4.85 -2.46
CA ILE A 181 -1.99 4.39 -2.11
C ILE A 181 -2.00 2.91 -1.71
N ALA A 182 -2.99 2.45 -0.94
CA ALA A 182 -3.14 1.02 -0.65
C ALA A 182 -3.31 0.19 -1.94
N GLY A 183 -4.06 0.70 -2.92
CA GLY A 183 -4.20 0.06 -4.22
C GLY A 183 -2.87 -0.02 -4.98
N VAL A 184 -2.15 1.10 -5.08
CA VAL A 184 -0.85 1.18 -5.76
C VAL A 184 0.22 0.35 -5.06
N LEU A 185 0.16 0.24 -3.74
CA LEU A 185 1.02 -0.65 -2.97
C LEU A 185 0.81 -2.12 -3.37
N GLY A 186 -0.43 -2.56 -3.54
CA GLY A 186 -0.74 -3.91 -4.05
C GLY A 186 -0.19 -4.14 -5.47
N GLU A 187 -0.29 -3.13 -6.32
CA GLU A 187 0.26 -3.15 -7.69
C GLU A 187 1.79 -3.22 -7.72
N GLU A 188 2.47 -2.45 -6.86
CA GLU A 188 3.93 -2.49 -6.69
C GLU A 188 4.41 -3.86 -6.22
N ILE A 189 3.77 -4.41 -5.19
CA ILE A 189 4.10 -5.74 -4.66
C ILE A 189 3.88 -6.82 -5.72
N ARG A 190 2.76 -6.75 -6.46
CA ARG A 190 2.48 -7.67 -7.57
C ARG A 190 3.54 -7.59 -8.65
N SER A 191 3.90 -6.38 -9.08
CA SER A 191 4.94 -6.18 -10.09
C SER A 191 6.26 -6.81 -9.68
N ILE A 192 6.70 -6.57 -8.43
CA ILE A 192 7.95 -7.14 -7.91
C ILE A 192 7.85 -8.67 -7.81
N ALA A 193 6.72 -9.21 -7.35
CA ALA A 193 6.53 -10.64 -7.21
C ALA A 193 6.51 -11.39 -8.56
N GLU A 194 5.85 -10.83 -9.57
CA GLU A 194 5.68 -11.47 -10.87
C GLU A 194 6.86 -11.23 -11.83
N THR A 195 7.50 -10.06 -11.74
CA THR A 195 8.51 -9.63 -12.73
C THR A 195 9.90 -9.38 -12.13
N GLY A 196 10.02 -9.35 -10.81
CA GLY A 196 11.25 -8.93 -10.11
C GLY A 196 11.53 -7.44 -10.22
N ARG A 197 10.60 -6.62 -10.74
CA ARG A 197 10.78 -5.19 -10.97
C ARG A 197 9.65 -4.36 -10.33
N PRO A 198 9.96 -3.20 -9.75
CA PRO A 198 8.94 -2.25 -9.31
C PRO A 198 8.20 -1.64 -10.50
N LEU A 199 7.09 -0.95 -10.23
CA LEU A 199 6.38 -0.15 -11.22
C LEU A 199 7.31 0.93 -11.78
N ASP A 200 7.16 1.22 -13.07
CA ASP A 200 7.80 2.37 -13.68
C ASP A 200 7.12 3.69 -13.27
N GLY A 201 7.82 4.80 -13.54
CA GLY A 201 7.34 6.14 -13.20
C GLY A 201 6.04 6.50 -13.91
N GLU A 202 5.88 6.12 -15.18
CA GLU A 202 4.67 6.44 -15.96
C GLU A 202 3.43 5.78 -15.35
N THR A 203 3.54 4.50 -14.98
CA THR A 203 2.47 3.75 -14.34
C THR A 203 2.17 4.28 -12.95
N ALA A 204 3.19 4.54 -12.13
CA ALA A 204 3.03 5.11 -10.79
C ALA A 204 2.35 6.48 -10.84
N LYS A 205 2.74 7.34 -11.80
CA LYS A 205 2.13 8.64 -12.05
C LYS A 205 0.68 8.50 -12.49
N ALA A 206 0.40 7.64 -13.48
CA ALA A 206 -0.97 7.43 -13.96
C ALA A 206 -1.94 6.99 -12.84
N LEU A 207 -1.46 6.22 -11.86
CA LEU A 207 -2.28 5.75 -10.75
C LEU A 207 -2.48 6.79 -9.64
N LEU A 208 -1.50 7.67 -9.39
CA LEU A 208 -1.50 8.57 -8.22
C LEU A 208 -1.63 10.06 -8.53
N ASP A 209 -1.47 10.50 -9.78
CA ASP A 209 -1.43 11.93 -10.13
C ASP A 209 -2.70 12.67 -9.65
N LYS A 210 -3.88 12.15 -10.00
CA LYS A 210 -5.14 12.73 -9.56
C LYS A 210 -5.34 12.64 -8.03
N PRO A 211 -5.24 11.46 -7.38
CA PRO A 211 -5.36 11.37 -5.93
C PRO A 211 -4.45 12.33 -5.18
N LEU A 212 -3.19 12.46 -5.57
CA LEU A 212 -2.24 13.37 -4.90
C LEU A 212 -2.60 14.83 -5.15
N THR A 213 -3.01 15.19 -6.36
CA THR A 213 -3.44 16.56 -6.69
C THR A 213 -4.64 16.99 -5.86
N ASP A 214 -5.57 16.07 -5.56
CA ASP A 214 -6.79 16.35 -4.78
C ASP A 214 -6.49 16.79 -3.33
N ILE A 215 -5.32 16.46 -2.76
CA ILE A 215 -4.84 17.00 -1.46
C ILE A 215 -3.81 18.11 -1.57
N GLY A 216 -3.39 18.49 -2.78
CA GLY A 216 -2.38 19.52 -3.00
C GLY A 216 -0.95 18.98 -2.98
N LEU A 217 -0.76 17.72 -3.40
CA LEU A 217 0.54 17.16 -3.74
C LEU A 217 0.65 17.01 -5.25
N GLN A 218 1.79 17.37 -5.84
CA GLN A 218 2.03 17.28 -7.28
C GLN A 218 3.21 16.36 -7.57
N ILE A 219 3.01 15.40 -8.47
CA ILE A 219 4.10 14.56 -8.98
C ILE A 219 4.92 15.38 -9.98
N THR A 220 6.24 15.36 -9.82
CA THR A 220 7.19 16.09 -10.68
C THR A 220 8.28 15.16 -11.20
N GLU A 221 8.93 15.56 -12.28
CA GLU A 221 10.16 14.89 -12.73
C GLU A 221 11.29 15.20 -11.75
N ARG A 222 12.11 14.19 -11.46
CA ARG A 222 13.26 14.38 -10.58
C ARG A 222 14.31 15.24 -11.28
N LYS A 223 14.65 16.37 -10.65
CA LYS A 223 15.75 17.26 -11.08
C LYS A 223 17.12 16.67 -10.74
#